data_AF-A0A1J3J2I9-F1
#
_entry.id   AF-A0A1J3J2I9-F1
#
_cell.length_a   1.000
_cell.length_b   1.000
_cell.length_c   1.000
_cell.angle_alpha   90.00
_cell.angle_beta   90.00
_cell.angle_gamma   90.00
#
_symmetry.space_group_name_H-M   'P 1'
#
loop_
_entity.id
_entity.type
_entity.pdbx_description
1 polymer ?
#
loop_
_entity_poly.entity_id
_entity_poly.type
_entity_poly.pdbx_seq_one_letter_code
_entity_poly.pdbx_strand_id
1 'polypeptide(L)'
;MDSLALTPLFAPPLSVSNVVTVKLTEATYLLWKFQFEIYLSGQGLLSFVDGSVSQPQAFITVPGINGQSTEVPNPDHHTWLKTDHVVKSW
;
A
#
# COMPACT_ATOMS: atom_id res chain seq x y z
N MET A 1 -26.77 -4.99 11.84
CA MET A 1 -25.59 -5.13 12.74
C MET A 1 -24.52 -5.75 11.87
N ASP A 2 -23.92 -4.89 11.05
CA ASP A 2 -23.20 -5.29 9.85
C ASP A 2 -21.73 -5.02 10.12
N SER A 3 -21.03 -6.12 10.44
CA SER A 3 -19.60 -6.13 10.66
C SER A 3 -18.92 -5.84 9.32
N LEU A 4 -18.35 -4.63 9.19
CA LEU A 4 -17.51 -4.23 8.07
C LEU A 4 -16.23 -5.09 8.09
N ALA A 5 -16.32 -6.28 7.52
CA ALA A 5 -15.17 -7.12 7.26
C ALA A 5 -14.28 -6.38 6.26
N LEU A 6 -13.14 -5.88 6.74
CA LEU A 6 -12.05 -5.42 5.91
C LEU A 6 -11.61 -6.62 5.05
N THR A 7 -12.14 -6.67 3.83
CA THR A 7 -11.68 -7.62 2.81
C THR A 7 -10.18 -7.42 2.63
N PRO A 8 -9.34 -8.46 2.79
CA PRO A 8 -7.94 -8.34 2.49
C PRO A 8 -7.83 -7.92 1.03
N LEU A 9 -7.30 -6.72 0.79
CA LEU A 9 -6.99 -6.22 -0.55
C LEU A 9 -5.97 -7.19 -1.16
N PHE A 10 -6.47 -8.23 -1.83
CA PHE A 10 -5.67 -9.07 -2.68
C PHE A 10 -5.32 -8.20 -3.88
N ALA A 11 -4.20 -7.48 -3.78
CA ALA A 11 -3.58 -6.85 -4.92
C ALA A 11 -3.32 -7.99 -5.93
N PRO A 12 -3.88 -7.94 -7.15
CA PRO A 12 -3.60 -8.95 -8.15
C PRO A 12 -2.08 -8.99 -8.43
N PRO A 13 -1.53 -10.01 -9.11
CA PRO A 13 -0.15 -9.96 -9.56
C PRO A 13 0.01 -8.80 -10.56
N LEU A 14 0.34 -7.61 -10.05
CA LEU A 14 0.46 -6.38 -10.81
C LEU A 14 1.79 -6.44 -11.58
N SER A 15 1.74 -6.88 -12.83
CA SER A 15 2.87 -6.75 -13.76
C SER A 15 2.83 -5.35 -14.38
N VAL A 16 3.75 -4.50 -13.96
CA VAL A 16 3.94 -3.12 -14.50
C VAL A 16 4.10 -3.11 -16.01
N SER A 17 4.67 -4.19 -16.57
CA SER A 17 4.88 -4.38 -18.01
C SER A 17 3.59 -4.36 -18.83
N ASN A 18 2.43 -4.68 -18.24
CA ASN A 18 1.14 -4.63 -18.94
C ASN A 18 0.44 -3.26 -18.87
N VAL A 19 0.90 -2.38 -17.98
CA VAL A 19 0.24 -1.09 -17.69
C VAL A 19 0.94 0.04 -18.44
N VAL A 20 2.25 -0.06 -18.58
CA VAL A 20 3.06 0.92 -19.29
C VAL A 20 3.24 0.46 -20.72
N THR A 21 2.33 0.87 -21.61
CA THR A 21 2.47 0.68 -23.07
C THR A 21 3.35 1.76 -23.72
N VAL A 22 3.70 2.82 -22.99
CA VAL A 22 4.55 3.91 -23.47
C VAL A 22 6.00 3.63 -23.13
N LYS A 23 6.83 3.51 -24.17
CA LYS A 23 8.28 3.40 -24.01
C LYS A 23 8.81 4.63 -23.27
N LEU A 24 9.48 4.42 -22.14
CA LEU A 24 10.09 5.49 -21.36
C LEU A 24 11.17 6.18 -22.22
N THR A 25 10.93 7.42 -22.61
CA THR A 25 11.89 8.31 -23.26
C THR A 25 11.84 9.67 -22.56
N GLU A 26 12.89 10.48 -22.66
CA GLU A 26 12.90 11.80 -22.01
C GLU A 26 11.70 12.68 -22.42
N ALA A 27 11.26 12.57 -23.67
CA ALA A 27 10.09 13.30 -24.18
C ALA A 27 8.74 12.76 -23.66
N THR A 28 8.67 11.48 -23.29
CA THR A 28 7.43 10.83 -22.83
C THR A 28 7.35 10.68 -21.32
N TYR A 29 8.37 11.12 -20.58
CA TYR A 29 8.44 10.98 -19.12
C TYR A 29 7.22 11.59 -18.40
N LEU A 30 6.78 12.78 -18.79
CA LEU A 30 5.62 13.43 -18.14
C LEU A 30 4.32 12.66 -18.36
N LEU A 31 4.09 12.17 -19.57
CA LEU A 31 2.90 11.37 -19.89
C LEU A 31 2.96 10.01 -19.19
N TRP A 32 4.13 9.39 -19.18
CA TRP A 32 4.39 8.14 -18.47
C TRP A 32 4.12 8.30 -16.97
N LYS A 33 4.66 9.36 -16.35
CA LYS A 33 4.47 9.68 -14.94
C LYS A 33 2.99 9.88 -14.61
N PHE A 34 2.28 10.63 -15.43
CA PHE A 34 0.84 10.85 -15.25
C PHE A 34 0.02 9.55 -15.34
N GLN A 35 0.29 8.72 -16.35
CA GLN A 35 -0.38 7.41 -16.49
C GLN A 35 -0.06 6.49 -15.31
N PHE A 36 1.20 6.50 -14.85
CA PHE A 36 1.64 5.72 -13.70
C PHE A 36 0.99 6.19 -12.40
N GLU A 37 0.88 7.50 -12.18
CA GLU A 37 0.20 8.09 -11.02
C GLU A 37 -1.31 7.79 -11.01
N ILE A 38 -1.99 7.88 -12.16
CA ILE A 38 -3.40 7.49 -12.29
C ILE A 38 -3.58 6.01 -11.94
N TYR A 39 -2.72 5.16 -12.48
CA TYR A 39 -2.78 3.73 -12.21
C TYR A 39 -2.58 3.42 -10.73
N LEU A 40 -1.54 3.99 -10.12
CA LEU A 40 -1.28 3.83 -8.68
C LEU A 40 -2.43 4.37 -7.84
N SER A 41 -3.03 5.50 -8.22
CA SER A 41 -4.18 6.09 -7.53
C SER A 41 -5.40 5.16 -7.59
N GLY A 42 -5.70 4.59 -8.76
CA GLY A 42 -6.79 3.63 -8.94
C GLY A 42 -6.64 2.35 -8.12
N GLN A 43 -5.41 2.00 -7.72
CA GLN A 43 -5.10 0.86 -6.86
C GLN A 43 -4.95 1.24 -5.37
N GLY A 44 -5.06 2.53 -5.02
CA GLY A 44 -4.79 3.00 -3.65
C GLY A 44 -3.32 2.90 -3.23
N LEU A 45 -2.40 2.83 -4.20
CA LEU A 45 -0.96 2.65 -3.99
C LEU A 45 -0.15 3.94 -4.13
N LEU A 46 -0.75 5.00 -4.70
CA LEU A 46 -0.06 6.28 -4.89
C LEU A 46 0.47 6.83 -3.56
N SER A 47 -0.27 6.59 -2.48
CA SER A 47 0.06 7.01 -1.12
C SER A 47 1.36 6.40 -0.55
N PHE A 48 1.83 5.29 -1.14
CA PHE A 48 3.10 4.65 -0.77
C PHE A 48 4.29 5.26 -1.53
N VAL A 49 4.04 5.91 -2.68
CA VAL A 49 5.06 6.52 -3.53
C VAL A 49 5.26 8.01 -3.20
N ASP A 50 4.17 8.72 -2.93
CA ASP A 50 4.21 10.14 -2.53
C ASP A 50 4.59 10.34 -1.05
N GLY A 51 4.60 9.27 -0.25
CA GLY A 51 4.88 9.30 1.18
C GLY A 51 3.70 9.76 2.06
N SER A 52 2.49 9.89 1.50
CA SER A 52 1.28 10.28 2.23
C SER A 52 0.90 9.25 3.31
N VAL A 53 1.20 7.96 3.11
CA VAL A 53 0.99 6.92 4.12
C VAL A 53 2.32 6.58 4.80
N SER A 54 2.47 7.03 6.04
CA SER A 54 3.58 6.63 6.91
C SER A 54 3.47 5.17 7.35
N GLN A 55 4.63 4.56 7.59
CA GLN A 55 4.73 3.23 8.18
C GLN A 55 3.99 3.21 9.53
N PRO A 56 2.99 2.32 9.71
CA PRO A 56 2.30 2.20 10.99
C PRO A 56 3.23 1.56 12.03
N GLN A 57 2.94 1.74 13.32
CA GLN A 57 3.76 1.17 14.39
C GLN A 57 3.78 -0.37 14.31
N ALA A 58 4.94 -0.98 14.53
CA ALA A 58 5.12 -2.43 14.48
C ALA A 58 4.37 -3.18 15.59
N PHE A 59 4.15 -2.51 16.73
CA PHE A 59 3.40 -3.03 17.86
C PHE A 59 2.37 -2.00 18.28
N ILE A 60 1.20 -2.48 18.71
CA ILE A 60 0.13 -1.68 19.27
C ILE A 60 -0.16 -2.14 20.69
N THR A 61 -0.50 -1.18 21.55
CA THR A 61 -0.88 -1.46 22.93
C THR A 61 -2.38 -1.75 22.99
N VAL A 62 -2.74 -2.96 23.43
CA VAL A 62 -4.15 -3.36 23.60
C VAL A 62 -4.48 -3.41 25.10
N PRO A 63 -5.51 -2.70 25.56
CA PRO A 63 -5.91 -2.74 26.96
C PRO A 63 -6.50 -4.10 27.31
N GLY A 64 -5.91 -4.76 28.30
CA GLY A 64 -6.43 -6.00 28.86
C GLY A 64 -7.60 -5.77 29.82
N ILE A 65 -8.46 -6.78 29.93
CA ILE A 65 -9.67 -6.82 30.77
C ILE A 65 -9.41 -6.55 32.26
N ASN A 66 -8.17 -6.78 32.68
CA ASN A 66 -7.64 -6.67 34.04
C ASN A 66 -6.84 -5.37 34.26
N GLY A 67 -6.95 -4.40 33.35
CA GLY A 67 -6.27 -3.10 33.44
C GLY A 67 -4.77 -3.14 33.08
N GLN A 68 -4.24 -4.32 32.74
CA GLN A 68 -2.89 -4.45 32.19
C GLN A 68 -2.95 -4.33 30.67
N SER A 69 -2.21 -3.35 30.14
CA SER A 69 -2.02 -3.21 28.71
C SER A 69 -0.96 -4.19 28.21
N THR A 70 -1.24 -4.89 27.10
CA THR A 70 -0.31 -5.82 26.47
C THR A 70 0.12 -5.27 25.12
N GLU A 71 1.41 -5.39 24.79
CA GLU A 71 1.93 -5.08 23.46
C GLU A 71 1.65 -6.26 22.52
N VAL A 72 0.99 -6.00 21.40
CA VAL A 72 0.75 -7.02 20.37
C VAL A 72 1.26 -6.52 19.01
N PRO A 73 1.73 -7.42 18.13
CA PRO A 73 2.13 -7.04 16.78
C PRO A 73 0.98 -6.39 16.01
N ASN A 74 1.27 -5.33 15.26
CA ASN A 74 0.28 -4.65 14.45
C ASN A 74 0.08 -5.39 13.11
N PRO A 75 -1.11 -5.94 12.82
CA PRO A 75 -1.40 -6.56 11.53
C PRO A 75 -1.30 -5.56 10.36
N ASP A 76 -1.56 -4.27 10.60
CA ASP A 76 -1.48 -3.23 9.58
C ASP A 76 -0.03 -2.94 9.17
N HIS A 77 0.94 -3.12 10.09
CA HIS A 77 2.36 -2.98 9.78
C HIS A 77 2.86 -4.05 8.81
N HIS A 78 2.43 -5.30 9.01
CA HIS A 78 2.76 -6.37 8.09
C HIS A 78 2.14 -6.16 6.71
N THR A 79 0.90 -5.68 6.67
CA THR A 79 0.18 -5.39 5.42
C THR A 79 0.83 -4.22 4.68
N TRP A 80 1.19 -3.16 5.40
CA TRP A 80 1.91 -2.01 4.85
C TRP A 80 3.27 -2.43 4.27
N LEU A 81 4.07 -3.22 5.01
CA LEU A 81 5.38 -3.67 4.56
C LEU A 81 5.31 -4.52 3.28
N LYS A 82 4.36 -5.45 3.21
CA LYS A 82 4.14 -6.24 2.00
C LYS A 82 3.82 -5.35 0.80
N THR A 83 2.93 -4.38 1.00
CA THR A 83 2.49 -3.46 -0.05
C THR A 83 3.64 -2.55 -0.51
N ASP A 84 4.41 -2.00 0.43
CA ASP A 84 5.60 -1.18 0.16
C ASP A 84 6.67 -1.97 -0.62
N HIS A 85 6.94 -3.21 -0.25
CA HIS A 85 7.88 -4.06 -0.99
C HIS A 85 7.42 -4.37 -2.40
N VAL A 86 6.10 -4.60 -2.61
CA VAL A 86 5.55 -4.82 -3.95
C VAL A 86 5.71 -3.56 -4.80
N VAL A 87 5.33 -2.39 -4.28
CA VAL A 87 5.49 -1.10 -4.98
C VAL A 87 6.95 -0.81 -5.31
N LYS A 88 7.90 -1.17 -4.43
CA LYS A 88 9.35 -1.03 -4.67
C LYS A 88 9.94 -2.04 -5.66
N SER A 89 9.26 -3.15 -5.91
CA SER A 89 9.73 -4.19 -6.84
C SER A 89 9.41 -3.88 -8.31
N TRP A 90 8.69 -2.80 -8.55
CA TRP A 90 8.17 -2.36 -9.84
C TRP A 90 9.13 -1.46 -10.61
#